data_AF-A0A4Y7JN45-F1
#
_entry.id   AF-A0A4Y7JN45-F1
#
_cell.length_a   1.000
_cell.length_b   1.000
_cell.length_c   1.000
_cell.angle_alpha   90.00
_cell.angle_beta   90.00
_cell.angle_gamma   90.00
#
_symmetry.space_group_name_H-M   'P 1'
#
loop_
_entity.id
_entity.type
_entity.pdbx_description
1 polymer ?
#
loop_
_entity_poly.entity_id
_entity_poly.type
_entity_poly.pdbx_seq_one_letter_code
_entity_poly.pdbx_strand_id
1 'polypeptide(L)' 'MGNVDEMSFSEEYLEENVASTNVEEEPENISAIKASVKVLLEGLGEDSNREGLIKTPLRVAKALLDGTRES' A
#
# COMPACT_ATOMS: atom_id res chain seq x y z
N MET A 1 12.80 13.12 27.37
CA MET A 1 11.44 13.55 26.97
C MET A 1 11.53 13.78 25.46
N GLY A 2 11.16 12.85 24.60
CA GLY A 2 9.89 12.11 24.61
C GLY A 2 8.81 13.07 24.15
N ASN A 3 8.53 13.05 22.84
CA ASN A 3 7.31 13.45 22.11
C ASN A 3 7.62 13.13 20.64
N VAL A 4 7.58 11.85 20.25
CA VAL A 4 6.50 11.28 19.42
C VAL A 4 5.85 12.37 18.56
N ASP A 5 6.37 12.54 17.36
CA ASP A 5 5.58 13.06 16.26
C ASP A 5 4.47 12.03 16.03
N GLU A 6 3.36 12.21 16.72
CA GLU A 6 2.09 11.60 16.38
C GLU A 6 1.72 12.13 14.99
N MET A 7 2.34 11.55 13.96
CA MET A 7 1.70 11.51 12.67
C MET A 7 0.42 10.73 12.90
N SER A 8 -0.67 11.48 13.00
CA SER A 8 -2.04 11.01 12.99
C SER A 8 -2.15 9.95 11.90
N PHE A 9 -2.09 8.70 12.33
CA PHE A 9 -2.36 7.54 11.54
C PHE A 9 -3.80 7.71 11.09
N SER A 10 -4.00 8.27 9.90
CA SER A 10 -5.33 8.41 9.34
C SER A 10 -5.76 7.00 8.96
N GLU A 11 -6.43 6.37 9.93
CA GLU A 11 -7.29 5.19 9.80
C GLU A 11 -8.23 5.29 8.58
N GLU A 12 -8.40 6.50 8.02
CA GLU A 12 -9.16 6.87 6.82
C GLU A 12 -8.75 6.13 5.53
N TYR A 13 -7.55 5.55 5.43
CA TYR A 13 -7.19 4.76 4.24
C TYR A 13 -7.64 3.28 4.28
N LEU A 14 -8.39 2.88 5.31
CA LEU A 14 -8.82 1.48 5.49
C LEU A 14 -10.22 1.14 5.01
N GLU A 15 -10.97 2.07 4.41
CA GLU A 15 -12.28 1.76 3.84
C GLU A 15 -12.23 1.66 2.31
N GLU A 16 -12.02 0.44 1.81
CA GLU A 16 -12.49 0.09 0.47
C GLU A 16 -14.00 -0.15 0.54
N ASN A 17 -14.81 0.67 -0.15
CA ASN A 17 -15.66 0.22 -1.27
C ASN A 17 -16.65 1.27 -1.79
N VAL A 18 -17.03 1.07 -3.05
CA VAL A 18 -18.14 1.65 -3.83
C VAL A 18 -17.79 2.89 -4.66
N ALA A 19 -17.67 2.63 -5.97
CA ALA A 19 -17.98 3.53 -7.08
C ALA A 19 -18.16 5.01 -6.70
N SER A 20 -17.06 5.74 -6.63
CA SER A 20 -17.09 7.19 -6.67
C SER A 20 -15.90 7.67 -7.50
N THR A 21 -16.25 8.33 -8.58
CA THR A 21 -15.40 8.97 -9.58
C THR A 21 -14.62 10.14 -8.96
N ASN A 22 -13.77 9.87 -7.99
CA ASN A 22 -12.69 10.75 -7.57
C ASN A 22 -11.40 9.97 -7.80
N VAL A 23 -10.86 10.08 -9.02
CA VAL A 23 -9.53 9.58 -9.33
C VAL A 23 -8.54 10.54 -8.66
N GLU A 24 -8.37 10.42 -7.34
CA GLU A 24 -7.14 10.86 -6.72
C GLU A 24 -6.05 10.01 -7.37
N GLU A 25 -5.22 10.63 -8.21
CA GLU A 25 -4.12 9.94 -8.88
C GLU A 25 -3.24 9.31 -7.80
N GLU A 26 -3.34 7.99 -7.68
CA GLU A 26 -2.43 7.21 -6.84
C GLU A 26 -1.00 7.56 -7.29
N PRO A 27 -0.10 7.97 -6.37
CA PRO A 27 1.22 8.42 -6.76
C PRO A 27 1.92 7.33 -7.57
N GLU A 28 2.57 7.73 -8.66
CA GLU A 28 3.15 6.82 -9.66
C GLU A 28 4.04 5.74 -9.02
N ASN A 29 4.80 6.11 -7.99
CA ASN A 29 5.64 5.20 -7.22
C ASN A 29 4.84 4.07 -6.52
N ILE A 30 3.66 4.37 -5.93
CA ILE A 30 2.83 3.35 -5.29
C ILE A 30 2.27 2.39 -6.34
N SER A 31 1.81 2.90 -7.48
CA SER A 31 1.30 2.06 -8.58
C SER A 31 2.39 1.13 -9.12
N ALA A 32 3.60 1.65 -9.36
CA ALA A 32 4.75 0.88 -9.83
C ALA A 32 5.17 -0.21 -8.84
N ILE A 33 5.22 0.09 -7.53
CA ILE A 33 5.55 -0.89 -6.51
C ILE A 33 4.44 -1.95 -6.40
N LYS A 34 3.16 -1.58 -6.40
CA LYS A 34 2.04 -2.54 -6.40
C LYS A 34 2.13 -3.53 -7.55
N ALA A 35 2.36 -3.04 -8.76
CA ALA A 35 2.53 -3.89 -9.94
C ALA A 35 3.71 -4.87 -9.76
N SER A 36 4.84 -4.37 -9.25
CA SER A 36 6.02 -5.19 -8.97
C SER A 36 5.75 -6.26 -7.90
N VAL A 37 5.03 -5.93 -6.83
CA VAL A 37 4.69 -6.88 -5.76
C VAL A 37 3.79 -8.01 -6.28
N LYS A 38 2.87 -7.73 -7.21
CA LYS A 38 2.07 -8.79 -7.86
C LYS A 38 2.96 -9.78 -8.62
N VAL A 39 3.93 -9.28 -9.40
CA VAL A 39 4.92 -10.11 -10.10
C VAL A 39 5.72 -10.98 -9.12
N LEU A 40 6.11 -10.43 -7.96
CA LEU A 40 6.81 -11.20 -6.93
C LEU A 40 5.93 -12.32 -6.35
N LEU A 41 4.65 -12.04 -6.04
CA LEU A 41 3.71 -13.05 -5.54
C LEU A 41 3.51 -14.18 -6.56
N GLU A 42 3.32 -13.84 -7.83
CA GLU A 42 3.19 -14.82 -8.91
C GLU A 42 4.47 -15.66 -9.07
N GLY A 43 5.65 -15.03 -8.97
CA GLY A 43 6.93 -15.72 -8.99
C GLY A 43 7.14 -16.71 -7.84
N LEU A 44 6.45 -16.50 -6.71
CA LEU A 44 6.44 -17.42 -5.56
C LEU A 44 5.38 -18.53 -5.69
N GLY A 45 4.53 -18.50 -6.72
CA GLY A 45 3.39 -19.41 -6.88
C GLY A 45 2.18 -19.04 -6.02
N GLU A 46 2.11 -17.80 -5.52
CA GLU A 46 0.97 -17.28 -4.78
C GLU A 46 -0.10 -16.70 -5.71
N ASP A 47 -1.37 -16.89 -5.34
CA ASP A 47 -2.49 -16.21 -6.01
C ASP A 47 -2.70 -14.81 -5.42
N SER A 48 -2.34 -13.77 -6.18
CA SER A 48 -2.51 -12.38 -5.76
C SER A 48 -3.97 -11.95 -5.54
N ASN A 49 -4.95 -12.72 -6.00
CA ASN A 49 -6.38 -12.46 -5.84
C ASN A 49 -6.99 -13.18 -4.63
N ARG A 50 -6.22 -13.98 -3.88
CA ARG A 50 -6.73 -14.60 -2.65
C ARG A 50 -7.01 -13.53 -1.60
N GLU A 51 -8.05 -13.73 -0.79
CA GLU A 51 -8.54 -12.75 0.20
C GLU A 51 -7.41 -12.13 1.04
N GLY A 52 -6.46 -12.93 1.53
CA GLY A 52 -5.33 -12.47 2.33
C GLY A 52 -4.26 -11.66 1.59
N LEU A 53 -4.23 -11.69 0.24
CA LEU A 53 -3.23 -11.02 -0.59
C LEU A 53 -3.76 -9.86 -1.43
N ILE A 54 -5.07 -9.70 -1.58
CA ILE A 54 -5.67 -8.60 -2.37
C ILE A 54 -5.07 -7.24 -1.95
N LYS A 55 -4.95 -6.98 -0.64
CA LYS A 55 -4.41 -5.73 -0.10
C LYS A 55 -2.89 -5.73 0.10
N THR A 56 -2.21 -6.86 -0.11
CA THR A 56 -0.76 -6.98 0.12
C THR A 56 0.07 -6.04 -0.76
N PRO A 57 -0.17 -5.91 -2.08
CA PRO A 57 0.58 -4.97 -2.91
C PRO A 57 0.58 -3.54 -2.37
N LEU A 58 -0.57 -3.05 -1.90
CA LEU A 58 -0.69 -1.71 -1.31
C LEU A 58 0.05 -1.61 0.02
N ARG A 59 -0.13 -2.59 0.92
CA ARG A 59 0.57 -2.62 2.22
C ARG A 59 2.09 -2.61 2.06
N VAL A 60 2.61 -3.41 1.13
CA VAL A 60 4.03 -3.48 0.84
C VAL A 60 4.53 -2.16 0.24
N ALA A 61 3.81 -1.56 -0.70
CA ALA A 61 4.19 -0.28 -1.28
C ALA A 61 4.31 0.82 -0.22
N LYS A 62 3.33 0.93 0.68
CA LYS A 62 3.36 1.89 1.79
C LYS A 62 4.53 1.61 2.74
N ALA A 63 4.65 0.38 3.22
CA ALA A 63 5.70 0.00 4.16
C ALA A 63 7.13 0.20 3.59
N LEU A 64 7.32 -0.09 2.30
CA LEU A 64 8.61 0.08 1.64
C LEU A 64 8.96 1.57 1.48
N LEU A 65 8.00 2.39 1.07
CA LEU A 65 8.21 3.84 0.95
C LEU A 65 8.49 4.47 2.32
N ASP A 66 7.70 4.14 3.34
CA ASP A 66 7.91 4.68 4.69
C ASP A 66 9.24 4.21 5.29
N GLY A 67 9.62 2.94 5.07
CA GLY A 67 10.89 2.40 5.54
C GLY A 67 12.14 2.87 4.78
N THR A 68 11.97 3.59 3.65
CA THR A 68 13.08 4.10 2.83
C THR A 68 13.11 5.63 2.71
N ARG A 69 12.19 6.33 3.38
CA ARG A 69 12.31 7.77 3.61
C ARG A 69 13.57 8.03 4.44
N GLU A 70 14.38 8.99 3.99
CA GLU A 70 15.63 9.36 4.69
C GLU A 70 15.36 9.61 6.19
N SER A 71 16.17 8.96 7.04
CA SER A 71 16.11 9.03 8.51
C SER A 71 16.92 10.21 9.06
#